data_AF-A0A0S1Y049-F1
#
_entry.id   AF-A0A0S1Y049-F1
#
_cell.length_a   1.000
_cell.length_b   1.000
_cell.length_c   1.000
_cell.angle_alpha   90.00
_cell.angle_beta   90.00
_cell.angle_gamma   90.00
#
_symmetry.space_group_name_H-M   'P 1'
#
loop_
_entity.id
_entity.type
_entity.pdbx_description
1 polymer ?
#
loop_
_entity_poly.entity_id
_entity_poly.type
_entity_poly.pdbx_seq_one_letter_code
_entity_poly.pdbx_strand_id
1 'polypeptide(L)'
;MAWIPLHALLDGASLNRGVAYGPDMDRVTLAGDSLALAGGLQGLGARRVGLWFDDAASLAVALLACWRVGATAVLAPDNRAATRNALAEQAEGLDLWLTDGGVAGAAAPLPGRGRSRARQRRRQGWRANTRRCGCGGRRRWRSTPAHSYD
;
A
#
# COMPACT_ATOMS: atom_id res chain seq x y z
N MET A 1 -7.73 -3.98 40.14
CA MET A 1 -7.46 -3.39 38.82
C MET A 1 -6.45 -2.27 39.00
N ALA A 2 -5.16 -2.53 38.83
CA ALA A 2 -4.14 -1.48 38.91
C ALA A 2 -4.13 -0.72 37.58
N TRP A 3 -4.43 0.57 37.61
CA TRP A 3 -4.36 1.42 36.43
C TRP A 3 -2.90 1.71 36.12
N ILE A 4 -2.44 1.33 34.93
CA ILE A 4 -1.08 1.66 34.48
C ILE A 4 -1.11 3.12 33.99
N PRO A 5 -0.28 4.01 34.54
CA PRO A 5 -0.26 5.40 34.10
C PRO A 5 0.22 5.50 32.66
N LEU A 6 -0.46 6.31 31.85
CA LEU A 6 -0.24 6.40 30.39
C LEU A 6 1.22 6.68 30.02
N HIS A 7 1.91 7.54 30.78
CA HIS A 7 3.32 7.85 30.53
C HIS A 7 4.21 6.60 30.66
N ALA A 8 3.92 5.70 31.60
CA ALA A 8 4.67 4.45 31.76
C ALA A 8 4.46 3.48 30.58
N LEU A 9 3.36 3.61 29.83
CA LEU A 9 3.17 2.88 28.57
C LEU A 9 4.02 3.46 27.43
N LEU A 10 4.38 4.75 27.51
CA LEU A 10 5.16 5.46 26.50
C LEU A 10 6.67 5.43 26.78
N ASP A 11 7.08 5.37 28.05
CA ASP A 11 8.47 5.51 28.52
C ASP A 11 9.42 4.34 28.21
N GLY A 12 8.92 3.33 27.49
CA GLY A 12 9.67 2.11 27.14
C GLY A 12 9.27 1.53 25.78
N ALA A 13 8.75 2.36 24.88
CA ALA A 13 8.37 1.92 23.54
C ALA A 13 9.61 1.65 22.67
N SER A 14 10.22 0.48 22.87
CA SER A 14 11.27 -0.01 21.97
C SER A 14 10.75 -0.13 20.54
N LEU A 15 11.58 0.26 19.57
CA LEU A 15 11.27 0.12 18.15
C LEU A 15 11.08 -1.36 17.74
N ASN A 16 11.80 -2.26 18.41
CA ASN A 16 11.69 -3.70 18.22
C ASN A 16 10.59 -4.36 19.08
N ARG A 17 9.67 -3.56 19.64
CA ARG A 17 8.51 -4.12 20.34
C ARG A 17 7.64 -4.86 19.31
N GLY A 18 7.41 -6.15 19.53
CA GLY A 18 6.44 -6.92 18.77
C GLY A 18 5.05 -6.29 18.85
N VAL A 19 4.40 -6.15 17.71
CA VAL A 19 3.05 -5.58 17.53
C VAL A 19 2.04 -6.66 17.14
N ALA A 20 2.48 -7.70 16.43
CA ALA A 20 1.66 -8.86 16.09
C ALA A 20 2.46 -10.14 16.23
N TYR A 21 1.76 -11.25 16.49
CA TYR A 21 2.37 -12.57 16.73
C TYR A 21 2.25 -13.51 15.52
N GLY A 22 1.41 -13.17 14.55
CA GLY A 22 1.19 -13.94 13.33
C GLY A 22 0.49 -13.06 12.31
N PRO A 23 1.18 -12.55 11.27
CA PRO A 23 2.65 -12.60 11.07
C PRO A 23 3.41 -11.89 12.20
N ASP A 24 4.60 -12.38 12.53
CA ASP A 24 5.50 -11.70 13.47
C ASP A 24 5.90 -10.35 12.88
N MET A 25 5.60 -9.29 13.60
CA MET A 25 5.79 -7.93 13.11
C MET A 25 6.12 -7.00 14.27
N ASP A 26 7.25 -6.30 14.14
CA ASP A 26 7.64 -5.24 15.06
C ASP A 26 7.12 -3.86 14.61
N ARG A 27 7.32 -2.83 15.43
CA ARG A 27 6.85 -1.47 15.11
C ARG A 27 7.53 -0.89 13.88
N VAL A 28 8.79 -1.23 13.62
CA VAL A 28 9.55 -0.72 12.47
C VAL A 28 8.97 -1.29 11.18
N THR A 29 8.71 -2.59 11.15
CA THR A 29 8.12 -3.31 10.02
C THR A 29 6.70 -2.80 9.75
N LEU A 30 5.86 -2.70 10.78
CA LEU A 30 4.52 -2.12 10.64
C LEU A 30 4.55 -0.73 10.02
N ALA A 31 5.43 0.15 10.51
CA ALA A 31 5.56 1.51 10.00
C ALA A 31 6.08 1.52 8.55
N GLY A 32 7.08 0.71 8.24
CA GLY A 32 7.64 0.56 6.90
C GLY A 32 6.60 0.11 5.88
N ASP A 33 5.89 -0.97 6.17
CA ASP A 33 4.88 -1.54 5.28
C ASP A 33 3.69 -0.58 5.09
N SER A 34 3.25 0.08 6.18
CA SER A 34 2.18 1.07 6.11
C SER A 34 2.56 2.26 5.22
N LEU A 35 3.80 2.74 5.33
CA LEU A 35 4.29 3.86 4.52
C LEU A 35 4.50 3.47 3.06
N ALA A 36 5.03 2.28 2.79
CA ALA A 36 5.18 1.77 1.44
C ALA A 36 3.82 1.62 0.74
N LEU A 37 2.84 1.04 1.45
CA LEU A 37 1.47 0.90 0.95
C LEU A 37 0.80 2.26 0.74
N ALA A 38 0.99 3.21 1.68
CA ALA A 38 0.50 4.58 1.52
C ALA A 38 1.07 5.24 0.25
N GLY A 39 2.36 5.06 -0.04
CA GLY A 39 2.96 5.55 -1.29
C GLY A 39 2.28 4.97 -2.54
N GLY A 40 1.97 3.67 -2.52
CA GLY A 40 1.21 3.01 -3.59
C GLY A 40 -0.20 3.58 -3.75
N LEU A 41 -0.94 3.72 -2.65
CA LEU A 41 -2.30 4.28 -2.65
C LEU A 41 -2.33 5.74 -3.12
N GLN A 42 -1.35 6.54 -2.70
CA GLN A 42 -1.20 7.93 -3.14
C GLN A 42 -0.95 8.02 -4.64
N GLY A 43 -0.13 7.12 -5.20
CA GLY A 43 0.10 7.01 -6.65
C GLY A 43 -1.17 6.66 -7.44
N LEU A 44 -2.06 5.84 -6.85
CA LEU A 44 -3.35 5.49 -7.43
C LEU A 44 -4.40 6.61 -7.28
N GLY A 45 -4.20 7.53 -6.33
CA GLY A 45 -5.13 8.61 -6.04
C GLY A 45 -6.43 8.12 -5.41
N ALA A 46 -6.36 7.04 -4.62
CA ALA A 46 -7.52 6.44 -3.97
C ALA A 46 -8.08 7.36 -2.87
N ARG A 47 -9.40 7.53 -2.85
CA ARG A 47 -10.12 8.33 -1.86
C ARG A 47 -11.00 7.48 -0.95
N ARG A 48 -11.54 6.38 -1.46
CA ARG A 48 -12.40 5.46 -0.71
C ARG A 48 -11.97 4.02 -1.01
N VAL A 49 -11.46 3.33 0.01
CA VAL A 49 -10.82 2.03 -0.13
C VAL A 49 -11.59 0.99 0.68
N GLY A 50 -12.03 -0.07 0.02
CA GLY A 50 -12.62 -1.23 0.68
C GLY A 50 -11.52 -2.13 1.26
N LEU A 51 -11.65 -2.54 2.51
CA LEU A 51 -10.69 -3.37 3.21
C LEU A 51 -11.35 -4.65 3.69
N TRP A 52 -10.70 -5.78 3.46
CA TRP A 52 -11.01 -7.04 4.13
C TRP A 52 -9.73 -7.87 4.26
N PHE A 53 -9.37 -8.29 5.46
CA PHE A 53 -8.19 -9.11 5.73
C PHE A 53 -8.55 -10.15 6.79
N ASP A 54 -8.06 -11.37 6.62
CA ASP A 54 -8.15 -12.44 7.61
C ASP A 54 -7.19 -12.18 8.77
N ASP A 55 -6.00 -11.65 8.44
CA ASP A 55 -4.99 -11.28 9.41
C ASP A 55 -5.15 -9.83 9.92
N ALA A 56 -5.17 -9.69 11.24
CA ALA A 56 -5.31 -8.40 11.92
C ALA A 56 -4.09 -7.50 11.73
N ALA A 57 -2.89 -8.09 11.58
CA ALA A 57 -1.66 -7.33 11.39
C ALA A 57 -1.64 -6.64 10.02
N SER A 58 -2.01 -7.39 8.99
CA SER A 58 -2.16 -6.93 7.61
C SER A 58 -3.30 -5.92 7.47
N LEU A 59 -4.41 -6.13 8.19
CA LEU A 59 -5.48 -5.14 8.31
C LEU A 59 -4.98 -3.81 8.89
N ALA A 60 -4.19 -3.86 9.97
CA ALA A 60 -3.65 -2.68 10.62
C ALA A 60 -2.74 -1.89 9.66
N VAL A 61 -1.86 -2.57 8.91
CA VAL A 61 -1.03 -1.95 7.87
C VAL A 61 -1.90 -1.20 6.84
N ALA A 62 -2.93 -1.87 6.31
CA ALA A 62 -3.81 -1.30 5.29
C ALA A 62 -4.61 -0.10 5.80
N LEU A 63 -5.09 -0.18 7.04
CA LEU A 63 -5.84 0.90 7.68
C LEU A 63 -4.97 2.14 7.91
N LEU A 64 -3.76 1.95 8.45
CA LEU A 64 -2.78 3.01 8.67
C LEU A 64 -2.38 3.68 7.35
N ALA A 65 -2.18 2.88 6.29
CA ALA A 65 -1.87 3.39 4.97
C ALA A 65 -3.01 4.27 4.39
N CYS A 66 -4.27 3.85 4.55
CA CYS A 66 -5.44 4.62 4.11
C CYS A 66 -5.53 5.96 4.84
N TRP A 67 -5.38 5.97 6.16
CA TRP A 67 -5.40 7.20 6.95
C TRP A 67 -4.23 8.11 6.61
N ARG A 68 -3.05 7.55 6.30
CA ARG A 68 -1.88 8.33 5.91
C ARG A 68 -2.11 9.14 4.63
N VAL A 69 -2.86 8.59 3.67
CA VAL A 69 -3.21 9.28 2.41
C VAL A 69 -4.50 10.10 2.50
N GLY A 70 -5.18 10.08 3.66
CA GLY A 70 -6.47 10.75 3.84
C GLY A 70 -7.63 10.07 3.12
N ALA A 71 -7.53 8.77 2.84
CA ALA A 71 -8.60 7.99 2.25
C ALA A 71 -9.55 7.43 3.33
N THR A 72 -10.83 7.35 2.98
CA THR A 72 -11.85 6.68 3.81
C THR A 72 -11.71 5.18 3.66
N ALA A 73 -11.37 4.51 4.76
CA ALA A 73 -11.34 3.05 4.85
C ALA A 73 -12.74 2.50 5.15
N VAL A 74 -13.25 1.63 4.28
CA VAL A 74 -14.53 0.94 4.44
C VAL A 74 -14.25 -0.52 4.77
N LEU A 75 -14.53 -0.92 6.02
CA LEU A 75 -14.32 -2.28 6.48
C LEU A 75 -15.49 -3.17 6.05
N ALA A 76 -15.20 -4.23 5.29
CA ALA A 76 -16.19 -5.26 5.00
C ALA A 76 -16.22 -6.29 6.13
N PRO A 77 -17.41 -6.79 6.52
CA PRO A 77 -17.52 -7.85 7.52
C PRO A 77 -17.04 -9.21 7.00
N ASP A 78 -17.05 -9.42 5.67
CA ASP A 78 -16.69 -10.68 5.02
C ASP A 78 -16.13 -10.46 3.61
N ASN A 79 -15.46 -11.48 3.04
CA ASN A 79 -14.88 -11.44 1.68
C ASN A 79 -15.83 -11.99 0.60
N ARG A 80 -17.13 -12.11 0.85
CA ARG A 80 -18.05 -12.64 -0.16
C ARG A 80 -18.24 -11.61 -1.26
N ALA A 81 -18.34 -12.10 -2.50
CA ALA A 81 -18.57 -11.26 -3.67
C ALA A 81 -19.83 -10.39 -3.52
N ALA A 82 -20.89 -10.93 -2.92
CA ALA A 82 -22.13 -10.19 -2.66
C ALA A 82 -21.93 -8.97 -1.76
N THR A 83 -21.24 -9.14 -0.63
CA THR A 83 -20.91 -8.06 0.32
C THR A 83 -20.02 -7.00 -0.34
N ARG A 84 -19.03 -7.44 -1.12
CA ARG A 84 -18.13 -6.53 -1.86
C ARG A 84 -18.87 -5.72 -2.93
N ASN A 85 -19.78 -6.35 -3.68
CA ASN A 85 -20.60 -5.65 -4.68
C ASN A 85 -21.55 -4.66 -4.01
N ALA A 86 -22.23 -5.07 -2.94
CA ALA A 86 -23.13 -4.18 -2.18
C ALA A 86 -22.40 -2.94 -1.64
N LEU A 87 -21.16 -3.10 -1.14
CA LEU A 87 -20.34 -1.99 -0.67
C LEU A 87 -19.81 -1.12 -1.82
N ALA A 88 -19.49 -1.71 -2.97
CA ALA A 88 -19.08 -0.96 -4.16
C ALA A 88 -20.23 -0.16 -4.80
N GLU A 89 -21.46 -0.66 -4.69
CA GLU A 89 -22.68 -0.03 -5.22
C GLU A 89 -23.24 1.08 -4.31
N GLN A 90 -22.67 1.29 -3.12
CA GLN A 90 -23.05 2.38 -2.23
C GLN A 90 -22.94 3.76 -2.91
N ALA A 91 -23.71 4.73 -2.42
CA ALA A 91 -23.84 6.06 -3.01
C ALA A 91 -22.50 6.79 -3.24
N GLU A 92 -21.47 6.53 -2.46
CA GLU A 92 -20.14 7.14 -2.64
C GLU A 92 -19.17 6.30 -3.51
N GLY A 93 -19.49 5.03 -3.75
CA GLY A 93 -18.64 4.08 -4.48
C GLY A 93 -17.35 3.68 -3.72
N LEU A 94 -16.59 2.75 -4.29
CA LEU A 94 -15.25 2.38 -3.84
C LEU A 94 -14.28 2.49 -5.02
N ASP A 95 -13.07 3.02 -4.78
CA ASP A 95 -12.06 3.16 -5.82
C ASP A 95 -11.31 1.83 -6.06
N LEU A 96 -11.03 1.10 -4.99
CA LEU A 96 -10.31 -0.17 -5.01
C LEU A 96 -10.61 -1.00 -3.75
N TRP A 97 -10.23 -2.28 -3.83
CA TRP A 97 -10.25 -3.21 -2.70
C TRP A 97 -8.84 -3.65 -2.31
N LEU A 98 -8.55 -3.68 -1.01
CA LEU A 98 -7.36 -4.32 -0.46
C LEU A 98 -7.78 -5.57 0.29
N THR A 99 -7.09 -6.67 -0.01
CA THR A 99 -7.26 -7.97 0.68
C THR A 99 -5.91 -8.62 0.95
N ASP A 100 -5.86 -9.73 1.69
CA ASP A 100 -4.60 -10.44 1.99
C ASP A 100 -3.77 -10.78 0.74
N GLY A 101 -4.43 -11.00 -0.41
CA GLY A 101 -3.77 -11.21 -1.71
C GLY A 101 -3.24 -9.94 -2.39
N GLY A 102 -3.27 -8.78 -1.72
CA GLY A 102 -2.86 -7.48 -2.23
C GLY A 102 -4.01 -6.61 -2.77
N VAL A 103 -3.68 -5.68 -3.66
CA VAL A 103 -4.65 -4.78 -4.29
C VAL A 103 -5.50 -5.58 -5.29
N ALA A 104 -6.73 -5.93 -4.88
CA ALA A 104 -7.73 -6.44 -5.79
C ALA A 104 -8.36 -5.24 -6.53
N GLY A 105 -8.03 -5.09 -7.81
CA GLY A 105 -8.75 -4.15 -8.68
C GLY A 105 -10.24 -4.45 -8.61
N ALA A 106 -11.05 -3.47 -8.18
CA ALA A 106 -12.50 -3.61 -8.17
C ALA A 106 -12.95 -4.07 -9.56
N ALA A 107 -13.65 -5.20 -9.60
CA ALA A 107 -14.19 -5.78 -10.82
C ALA A 107 -15.06 -4.74 -11.53
N ALA A 108 -14.75 -4.53 -12.82
CA ALA A 108 -15.48 -3.81 -13.86
C ALA A 108 -16.03 -2.39 -13.53
N PRO A 109 -15.76 -1.38 -14.37
CA PRO A 109 -16.39 -0.07 -14.21
C PRO A 109 -17.91 -0.21 -14.41
N LEU A 110 -18.69 0.03 -13.34
CA LEU A 110 -20.13 0.23 -13.46
C LEU A 110 -20.38 1.37 -14.48
N PRO A 111 -21.21 1.13 -15.52
CA PRO A 111 -21.56 2.19 -16.46
C PRO A 111 -22.47 3.19 -15.74
N GLY A 112 -22.01 4.44 -15.57
CA GLY A 112 -22.93 5.51 -15.17
C GLY A 112 -22.44 6.58 -14.20
N ARG A 113 -21.14 6.71 -13.89
CA ARG A 113 -20.66 7.90 -13.17
C ARG A 113 -19.74 8.74 -14.05
N GLY A 114 -20.26 9.89 -14.47
CA GLY A 114 -19.56 10.89 -15.25
C GLY A 114 -18.21 11.25 -14.64
N ARG A 115 -17.14 10.69 -15.21
CA ARG A 115 -15.77 11.06 -14.87
C ARG A 115 -15.50 12.44 -15.45
N SER A 116 -15.24 13.42 -14.57
CA SER A 116 -14.69 14.71 -14.98
C SER A 116 -13.37 14.47 -15.73
N ARG A 117 -13.34 14.88 -17.00
CA ARG A 117 -12.30 14.61 -18.01
C ARG A 117 -10.89 15.12 -17.69
N ALA A 118 -10.66 15.75 -16.54
CA ALA A 118 -9.39 16.43 -16.24
C ALA A 118 -8.23 15.49 -15.85
N ARG A 119 -8.48 14.24 -15.41
CA ARG A 119 -7.43 13.33 -14.90
C ARG A 119 -7.01 12.18 -15.82
N GLN A 120 -7.48 12.17 -17.07
CA GLN A 120 -7.25 11.05 -17.99
C GLN A 120 -5.96 11.17 -18.82
N ARG A 121 -5.32 12.35 -18.87
CA ARG A 121 -4.07 12.55 -19.63
C ARG A 121 -2.80 12.03 -18.96
N ARG A 122 -2.83 11.61 -17.68
CA ARG A 122 -1.66 11.03 -16.98
C ARG A 122 -1.65 9.50 -16.89
N ARG A 123 -2.44 8.80 -17.73
CA ARG A 123 -2.51 7.31 -17.74
C ARG A 123 -1.96 6.63 -19.00
N GLN A 124 -1.43 7.37 -19.98
CA GLN A 124 -0.88 6.77 -21.22
C GLN A 124 0.65 6.60 -21.23
N GLY A 125 1.36 6.92 -20.14
CA GLY A 125 2.83 6.84 -20.07
C GLY A 125 3.40 5.54 -19.50
N TRP A 126 2.59 4.64 -18.96
CA TRP A 126 3.10 3.40 -18.35
C TRP A 126 2.87 2.20 -19.28
N ARG A 127 3.54 2.23 -20.44
CA ARG A 127 3.76 1.03 -21.25
C ARG A 127 5.15 0.49 -20.93
N ALA A 128 5.14 -0.69 -20.30
CA ALA A 128 6.10 -1.79 -20.39
C ALA A 128 7.52 -1.43 -20.87
N ASN A 129 8.48 -1.40 -19.95
CA ASN A 129 9.88 -1.68 -20.28
C ASN A 129 10.39 -2.88 -19.48
N THR A 130 9.87 -4.06 -19.81
CA THR A 130 10.53 -5.34 -19.57
C THR A 130 10.92 -5.91 -20.93
N ARG A 131 12.00 -5.37 -21.51
CA ARG A 131 12.73 -6.04 -22.59
C ARG A 131 14.13 -6.40 -22.11
N ARG A 132 14.26 -7.64 -21.66
CA ARG A 132 15.23 -8.63 -22.16
C ARG A 132 16.61 -8.06 -22.50
N CYS A 133 17.51 -8.00 -21.51
CA CYS A 133 18.94 -7.91 -21.78
C CYS A 133 19.50 -9.33 -21.91
N GLY A 134 19.58 -9.80 -23.16
CA GLY A 134 20.31 -10.98 -23.55
C GLY A 134 21.21 -10.64 -24.73
N CYS A 135 22.48 -11.05 -24.62
CA CYS A 135 23.54 -11.06 -25.64
C CYS A 135 24.42 -9.80 -25.79
N GLY A 136 25.65 -9.94 -25.29
CA GLY A 136 26.83 -9.87 -26.16
C GLY A 136 27.44 -8.50 -26.39
N GLY A 137 28.43 -8.13 -25.58
CA GLY A 137 29.29 -6.98 -25.88
C GLY A 137 30.43 -6.86 -24.91
N ARG A 138 31.55 -7.55 -25.18
CA ARG A 138 32.83 -7.38 -24.50
C ARG A 138 33.20 -5.90 -24.53
N ARG A 139 33.21 -5.22 -23.37
CA ARG A 139 33.91 -3.94 -23.22
C ARG A 139 35.17 -4.16 -22.40
N ARG A 140 36.26 -3.97 -23.14
CA ARG A 140 37.66 -4.02 -22.76
C ARG A 140 37.91 -2.97 -21.67
N TRP A 141 38.20 -3.41 -20.45
CA TRP A 141 38.73 -2.53 -19.41
C TRP A 141 40.13 -2.10 -19.86
N ARG A 142 40.30 -0.80 -20.08
CA ARG A 142 41.61 -0.18 -20.30
C ARG A 142 41.97 0.52 -18.99
N SER A 143 42.85 -0.10 -18.22
CA SER A 143 43.83 0.52 -17.32
C SER A 143 44.56 1.64 -18.10
N THR A 144 44.93 2.82 -17.57
CA THR A 144 45.74 3.22 -16.39
C THR A 144 45.83 4.79 -16.43
N PRO A 145 46.67 5.51 -15.64
CA PRO A 145 46.70 5.75 -14.19
C PRO A 145 46.71 7.26 -13.80
N ALA A 146 46.81 7.50 -12.48
CA ALA A 146 47.49 8.62 -11.79
C ALA A 146 46.90 10.04 -11.86
N HIS A 147 46.38 10.49 -10.71
CA HIS A 147 46.65 11.85 -10.23
C HIS A 147 46.90 11.83 -8.73
N SER A 148 48.14 12.12 -8.38
CA SER A 148 48.65 12.48 -7.06
C SER A 148 47.96 13.75 -6.57
N TYR A 149 47.65 13.81 -5.28
CA TYR A 149 47.46 15.07 -4.56
C TYR A 149 48.66 15.22 -3.61
N ASP A 150 49.34 16.36 -3.74
CA ASP A 150 50.23 16.94 -2.72
C ASP A 150 49.44 17.31 -1.46
#